data_AF-A0A3D2LZQ7-F1
#
_entry.id   AF-A0A3D2LZQ7-F1
#
_cell.length_a   1.000
_cell.length_b   1.000
_cell.length_c   1.000
_cell.angle_alpha   90.00
_cell.angle_beta   90.00
_cell.angle_gamma   90.00
#
_symmetry.space_group_name_H-M   'P 1'
#
loop_
_entity.id
_entity.type
_entity.pdbx_description
1 polymer ?
#
loop_
_entity_poly.entity_id
_entity_poly.type
_entity_poly.pdbx_seq_one_letter_code
_entity_poly.pdbx_strand_id
1 'polypeptide(L)'
;MSVAFELNEGKVVIDVNYLLDAMSDQAKLDLVERLAVEDVVIKHVVDQIVDGLTENCYGGSRLCGSSVEPSLPLDIAHRRIAEASGEIANAEIASLKRELASTAERLRSAYDELDRLHHPHRGA
;
A
#
# COMPACT_ATOMS: atom_id res chain seq x y z
N MET A 1 20.68 -18.36 -32.64
CA MET A 1 20.07 -19.63 -32.17
C MET A 1 19.98 -19.48 -30.65
N SER A 2 18.90 -18.91 -30.11
CA SER A 2 18.78 -18.79 -28.64
C SER A 2 18.35 -20.14 -28.11
N VAL A 3 19.12 -20.68 -27.18
CA VAL A 3 18.83 -21.96 -26.55
C VAL A 3 17.74 -21.69 -25.51
N ALA A 4 16.61 -22.40 -25.61
CA ALA A 4 15.44 -22.21 -24.74
C ALA A 4 15.73 -22.49 -23.25
N PHE A 5 16.81 -23.20 -22.96
CA PHE A 5 17.29 -23.44 -21.60
C PHE A 5 18.76 -23.88 -21.60
N GLU A 6 19.46 -23.61 -20.50
CA GLU A 6 20.81 -24.10 -20.23
C GLU A 6 20.82 -24.97 -18.97
N LEU A 7 21.61 -26.04 -18.98
CA LEU A 7 21.87 -26.85 -17.79
C LEU A 7 23.14 -26.33 -17.11
N ASN A 8 22.97 -25.68 -15.96
CA ASN A 8 24.07 -25.14 -15.18
C ASN A 8 24.06 -25.79 -13.79
N GLU A 9 25.09 -26.59 -13.48
CA GLU A 9 25.26 -27.27 -12.18
C GLU A 9 24.02 -28.08 -11.72
N GLY A 10 23.35 -28.76 -12.66
CA GLY A 10 22.14 -29.53 -12.37
C GLY A 10 20.86 -28.70 -12.22
N LYS A 11 20.93 -27.37 -12.45
CA LYS A 11 19.78 -26.48 -12.53
C LYS A 11 19.44 -26.19 -13.99
N VAL A 12 18.15 -26.16 -14.28
CA VAL A 12 17.64 -25.69 -15.57
C VAL A 12 17.48 -24.18 -15.48
N VAL A 13 18.26 -23.45 -16.26
CA VAL A 13 18.16 -22.00 -16.42
C VAL A 13 17.33 -21.75 -17.67
N ILE A 14 16.20 -21.07 -17.52
CA ILE A 14 15.28 -20.75 -18.61
C ILE A 14 15.28 -19.24 -18.79
N ASP A 15 15.42 -18.77 -20.02
CA ASP A 15 15.24 -17.36 -20.33
C ASP A 15 13.78 -16.97 -20.06
N VAL A 16 13.58 -15.95 -19.22
CA VAL A 16 12.23 -15.55 -18.79
C VAL A 16 11.38 -15.04 -19.96
N ASN A 17 11.98 -14.40 -20.96
CA ASN A 17 11.24 -13.91 -22.13
C ASN A 17 10.77 -15.08 -22.98
N TYR A 18 11.61 -16.09 -23.18
CA TYR A 18 11.22 -17.31 -23.89
C TYR A 18 10.09 -18.05 -23.15
N LEU A 19 10.18 -18.14 -21.82
CA LEU A 19 9.12 -18.72 -21.00
C LEU A 19 7.81 -17.95 -21.17
N LEU A 20 7.85 -16.61 -21.06
CA LEU A 20 6.67 -15.77 -21.23
C LEU A 20 6.06 -15.90 -22.63
N ASP A 21 6.88 -15.96 -23.69
CA ASP A 21 6.38 -16.12 -25.07
C ASP A 21 5.71 -17.48 -25.30
N ALA A 22 6.21 -18.54 -24.64
CA ALA A 22 5.65 -19.88 -24.74
C ALA A 22 4.40 -20.11 -23.86
N MET A 23 4.14 -19.24 -22.89
CA MET A 23 2.98 -19.36 -21.99
C MET A 23 1.69 -18.94 -22.69
N SER A 24 0.60 -19.67 -22.39
CA SER A 24 -0.75 -19.24 -22.77
C SER A 24 -1.15 -17.97 -22.01
N ASP A 25 -2.12 -17.22 -22.54
CA ASP A 25 -2.62 -16.00 -21.90
C ASP A 25 -3.19 -16.28 -20.50
N GLN A 26 -3.85 -17.44 -20.30
CA GLN A 26 -4.32 -17.86 -18.98
C GLN A 26 -3.17 -18.10 -18.02
N ALA A 27 -2.10 -18.78 -18.45
CA ALA A 27 -0.95 -19.02 -17.60
C ALA A 27 -0.22 -17.72 -17.23
N LYS A 28 -0.18 -16.74 -18.15
CA LYS A 28 0.35 -15.40 -17.89
C LYS A 28 -0.49 -14.68 -16.84
N LEU A 29 -1.82 -14.77 -16.93
CA LEU A 29 -2.72 -14.19 -15.96
C LEU A 29 -2.47 -14.79 -14.57
N ASP A 30 -2.44 -16.12 -14.46
CA ASP A 30 -2.19 -16.82 -13.18
C ASP A 30 -0.82 -16.44 -12.58
N LEU A 31 0.20 -16.26 -13.42
CA LEU A 31 1.51 -15.78 -12.98
C LEU A 31 1.42 -14.35 -12.43
N VAL A 32 0.76 -13.45 -13.14
CA VAL A 32 0.58 -12.05 -12.72
C VAL A 32 -0.19 -11.97 -11.41
N GLU A 33 -1.25 -12.77 -11.23
CA GLU A 33 -2.01 -12.83 -9.97
C GLU A 33 -1.14 -13.26 -8.79
N ARG A 34 -0.26 -14.23 -8.99
CA ARG A 34 0.71 -14.64 -7.96
C ARG A 34 1.74 -13.55 -7.67
N LEU A 35 2.27 -12.91 -8.70
CA LEU A 35 3.23 -11.82 -8.53
C LEU A 35 2.61 -10.60 -7.84
N ALA A 36 1.33 -10.34 -8.07
CA ALA A 36 0.62 -9.19 -7.50
C ALA A 36 0.54 -9.22 -5.96
N VAL A 37 0.69 -10.40 -5.34
CA VAL A 37 0.69 -10.55 -3.88
C VAL A 37 2.08 -10.61 -3.26
N GLU A 38 3.14 -10.59 -4.07
CA GLU A 38 4.52 -10.60 -3.57
C GLU A 38 4.91 -9.22 -3.03
N ASP A 39 5.43 -9.17 -1.80
CA ASP A 39 5.78 -7.92 -1.11
C ASP A 39 6.73 -7.02 -1.92
N VAL A 40 7.69 -7.64 -2.62
CA VAL A 40 8.64 -6.92 -3.48
C VAL A 40 7.90 -6.20 -4.62
N VAL A 41 6.94 -6.86 -5.25
CA VAL A 41 6.15 -6.28 -6.35
C VAL A 41 5.26 -5.17 -5.80
N ILE A 42 4.59 -5.42 -4.66
CA ILE A 42 3.75 -4.44 -3.98
C ILE A 42 4.55 -3.18 -3.66
N LYS A 43 5.76 -3.31 -3.06
CA LYS A 43 6.64 -2.17 -2.78
C LYS A 43 6.94 -1.38 -4.06
N HIS A 44 7.40 -2.03 -5.13
CA HIS A 44 7.73 -1.32 -6.37
C HIS A 44 6.51 -0.61 -6.99
N VAL A 45 5.30 -1.18 -6.86
CA VAL A 45 4.07 -0.52 -7.32
C VAL A 45 3.73 0.68 -6.44
N VAL A 46 3.88 0.55 -5.12
CA VAL A 46 3.66 1.65 -4.17
C VAL A 46 4.65 2.79 -4.42
N ASP A 47 5.94 2.51 -4.60
CA ASP A 47 6.96 3.52 -4.92
C ASP A 47 6.58 4.30 -6.19
N GLN A 48 6.09 3.61 -7.23
CA GLN A 48 5.62 4.27 -8.46
C GLN A 48 4.37 5.11 -8.27
N ILE A 49 3.50 4.74 -7.33
CA ILE A 49 2.30 5.50 -6.99
C ILE A 49 2.68 6.72 -6.15
N VAL A 50 3.54 6.58 -5.15
CA VAL A 50 3.83 7.66 -4.22
C VAL A 50 4.91 8.60 -4.77
N ASP A 51 6.03 8.03 -5.18
CA ASP A 51 7.25 8.78 -5.56
C ASP A 51 7.40 8.92 -7.08
N GLY A 52 6.62 8.15 -7.83
CA GLY A 52 6.55 8.21 -9.28
C GLY A 52 7.44 7.21 -9.99
N LEU A 53 8.55 6.84 -9.36
CA LEU A 53 9.49 5.83 -9.82
C LEU A 53 9.89 4.94 -8.65
N THR A 54 10.31 3.72 -8.97
CA THR A 54 10.99 2.84 -8.03
C THR A 54 12.38 3.39 -7.67
N GLU A 55 13.00 2.89 -6.60
CA GLU A 55 14.36 3.27 -6.19
C GLU A 55 15.41 3.13 -7.30
N ASN A 56 15.20 2.17 -8.21
CA ASN A 56 16.08 1.91 -9.35
C ASN A 56 15.63 2.64 -10.64
N CYS A 57 14.81 3.69 -10.51
CA CYS A 57 14.32 4.53 -11.60
C CYS A 57 13.42 3.82 -12.65
N TYR A 58 12.84 2.67 -12.32
CA TYR A 58 11.81 2.05 -13.15
C TYR A 58 10.43 2.63 -12.86
N GLY A 59 9.57 2.69 -13.88
CA GLY A 59 8.19 3.13 -13.74
C GLY A 59 7.32 2.65 -14.90
N GLY A 60 6.03 2.45 -14.61
CA GLY A 60 5.00 2.19 -15.61
C GLY A 60 4.71 3.43 -16.48
N SER A 61 4.05 3.19 -17.60
CA SER A 61 3.67 4.25 -18.53
C SER A 61 2.78 5.31 -17.86
N ARG A 62 3.05 6.57 -18.19
CA ARG A 62 2.25 7.74 -17.78
C ARG A 62 1.86 8.55 -19.01
N LEU A 63 0.72 9.23 -18.93
CA LEU A 63 0.28 10.15 -19.97
C LEU A 63 1.20 11.38 -19.98
N CYS A 64 1.93 11.57 -21.09
CA CYS A 64 2.64 12.80 -21.35
C CYS A 64 1.64 13.87 -21.81
N GLY A 65 1.03 14.61 -20.87
CA GLY A 65 0.21 15.79 -21.19
C GLY A 65 -1.00 15.99 -20.29
N SER A 66 -1.72 17.10 -20.53
CA SER A 66 -2.88 17.55 -19.74
C SER A 66 -4.18 16.85 -20.14
N SER A 67 -4.18 15.52 -20.24
CA SER A 67 -5.46 14.80 -20.42
C SER A 67 -6.30 14.93 -19.15
N VAL A 68 -7.55 15.36 -19.31
CA VAL A 68 -8.49 15.51 -18.18
C VAL A 68 -8.82 14.16 -17.56
N GLU A 69 -8.89 13.11 -18.40
CA GLU A 69 -9.21 11.74 -17.98
C GLU A 69 -7.95 10.86 -18.02
N PRO A 70 -7.63 10.15 -16.93
CA PRO A 70 -6.53 9.19 -16.90
C PRO A 70 -6.92 7.93 -17.69
N SER A 71 -6.07 7.49 -18.62
CA SER A 71 -6.30 6.27 -19.42
C SER A 71 -5.28 5.15 -19.13
N LEU A 72 -4.16 5.48 -18.49
CA LEU A 72 -3.15 4.51 -18.11
C LEU A 72 -3.35 4.05 -16.67
N PRO A 73 -3.03 2.78 -16.34
CA PRO A 73 -3.31 2.21 -15.02
C PRO A 73 -2.74 3.02 -13.85
N LEU A 74 -1.52 3.55 -13.99
CA LEU A 74 -0.87 4.33 -12.94
C LEU A 74 -1.55 5.69 -12.72
N ASP A 75 -1.94 6.36 -13.81
CA ASP A 75 -2.67 7.63 -13.76
C ASP A 75 -4.08 7.44 -13.16
N ILE A 76 -4.74 6.32 -13.47
CA ILE A 76 -6.04 5.95 -12.89
C ILE A 76 -5.90 5.68 -11.39
N ALA A 77 -4.87 4.93 -10.99
CA ALA A 77 -4.59 4.64 -9.58
C ALA A 77 -4.31 5.94 -8.80
N HIS A 78 -3.50 6.84 -9.36
CA HIS A 78 -3.26 8.18 -8.83
C HIS A 78 -4.55 8.95 -8.61
N ARG A 79 -5.41 9.02 -9.64
CA ARG A 79 -6.68 9.74 -9.53
C ARG A 79 -7.57 9.16 -8.44
N ARG A 80 -7.73 7.84 -8.42
CA ARG A 80 -8.56 7.14 -7.44
C ARG A 80 -8.07 7.37 -6.00
N ILE A 81 -6.76 7.35 -5.79
CA ILE A 81 -6.18 7.62 -4.47
C ILE A 81 -6.38 9.09 -4.10
N ALA A 82 -6.15 10.03 -5.02
CA ALA A 82 -6.37 11.44 -4.76
C ALA A 82 -7.83 11.72 -4.35
N GLU A 83 -8.79 11.13 -5.05
CA GLU A 83 -10.22 11.24 -4.74
C GLU A 83 -10.58 10.60 -3.39
N ALA A 84 -10.04 9.41 -3.09
CA ALA A 84 -10.32 8.71 -1.83
C ALA A 84 -9.57 9.27 -0.61
N SER A 85 -8.43 9.94 -0.81
CA SER A 85 -7.51 10.35 0.25
C SER A 85 -8.18 11.27 1.29
N GLY A 86 -9.08 12.14 0.85
CA GLY A 86 -9.82 13.02 1.75
C GLY A 86 -10.76 12.27 2.70
N GLU A 87 -11.49 11.28 2.20
CA GLU A 87 -12.41 10.48 3.00
C GLU A 87 -11.65 9.61 4.01
N ILE A 88 -10.57 8.96 3.55
CA ILE A 88 -9.71 8.11 4.39
C ILE A 88 -9.07 8.94 5.51
N ALA A 89 -8.48 10.10 5.17
CA ALA A 89 -7.86 10.98 6.16
C ALA A 89 -8.88 11.48 7.19
N ASN A 90 -10.08 11.85 6.75
CA ASN A 90 -11.13 12.32 7.65
C ASN A 90 -11.62 11.21 8.60
N ALA A 91 -11.76 9.98 8.11
CA ALA A 91 -12.15 8.84 8.93
C ALA A 91 -11.11 8.56 10.03
N GLU A 92 -9.83 8.60 9.68
CA GLU A 92 -8.73 8.37 10.62
C GLU A 92 -8.68 9.47 11.69
N ILE A 93 -8.76 10.75 11.28
CA ILE A 93 -8.83 11.88 12.23
C ILE A 93 -10.01 11.73 13.18
N ALA A 94 -11.17 11.30 12.68
CA ALA A 94 -12.35 11.07 13.51
C ALA A 94 -12.17 9.89 14.49
N SER A 95 -11.42 8.85 14.11
CA SER A 95 -11.04 7.77 15.02
C SER A 95 -10.15 8.27 16.14
N LEU A 96 -9.04 8.94 15.80
CA LEU A 96 -8.08 9.48 16.75
C LEU A 96 -8.72 10.47 17.74
N LYS A 97 -9.63 11.33 17.26
CA LYS A 97 -10.37 12.25 18.13
C LYS A 97 -11.24 11.52 19.17
N ARG A 98 -11.87 10.41 18.79
CA ARG A 98 -12.69 9.59 19.72
C ARG A 98 -11.82 8.91 20.77
N GLU A 99 -10.69 8.35 20.36
CA GLU A 99 -9.74 7.71 21.28
C GLU A 99 -9.15 8.72 22.28
N LEU A 100 -8.79 9.92 21.81
CA LEU A 100 -8.30 10.99 22.67
C LEU A 100 -9.36 11.42 23.70
N ALA A 101 -10.61 11.58 23.26
CA ALA A 101 -11.72 11.93 24.16
C ALA A 101 -11.96 10.84 25.21
N SER A 102 -11.94 9.56 24.82
CA SER A 102 -12.08 8.44 25.75
C SER A 102 -10.95 8.39 26.78
N THR A 103 -9.72 8.63 26.32
CA THR A 103 -8.53 8.65 27.20
C THR A 103 -8.59 9.82 28.19
N ALA A 104 -9.00 11.01 27.72
CA ALA A 104 -9.17 12.18 28.57
C ALA A 104 -10.23 11.96 29.65
N GLU A 105 -11.33 11.28 29.34
CA GLU A 105 -12.39 10.97 30.30
C GLU A 105 -11.91 9.97 31.36
N ARG A 106 -11.17 8.93 30.95
CA ARG A 106 -10.57 7.96 31.87
C ARG A 106 -9.58 8.63 32.82
N LEU A 107 -8.74 9.53 32.31
CA LEU A 107 -7.80 10.29 33.12
C LEU A 107 -8.53 11.18 34.13
N ARG A 108 -9.57 11.89 33.69
CA ARG A 108 -10.38 12.74 34.58
C ARG A 108 -11.00 11.93 35.71
N SER A 109 -11.63 10.81 35.38
CA SER A 109 -12.21 9.90 36.37
C SER A 109 -11.17 9.38 37.37
N ALA A 110 -9.97 9.01 36.90
CA ALA A 110 -8.89 8.56 37.77
C ALA A 110 -8.37 9.68 38.70
N TYR A 111 -8.26 10.92 38.20
CA TYR A 111 -7.88 12.06 39.03
C TYR A 111 -8.95 12.39 40.06
N ASP A 112 -10.23 12.35 39.70
CA ASP A 112 -11.34 12.58 40.63
C ASP A 112 -11.36 11.51 41.74
N GLU A 113 -11.07 10.25 41.41
CA GLU A 113 -10.95 9.17 42.39
C GLU A 113 -9.74 9.36 43.32
N LEU A 114 -8.60 9.75 42.75
CA LEU A 114 -7.39 10.04 43.53
C LEU A 114 -7.61 11.21 44.50
N ASP A 115 -8.29 12.28 44.06
CA ASP A 115 -8.63 13.43 44.89
C ASP A 115 -9.55 13.04 46.05
N ARG A 116 -10.56 12.19 45.79
CA ARG A 116 -11.43 11.63 46.85
C ARG A 116 -10.67 10.82 47.88
N LEU A 117 -9.71 9.99 47.43
CA LEU A 117 -8.89 9.17 48.33
C LEU A 117 -7.92 10.00 49.17
N HIS A 118 -7.38 11.09 48.61
CA HIS A 118 -6.43 11.97 49.30
C HIS A 118 -7.10 13.04 50.19
N HIS A 119 -8.38 13.38 49.95
CA HIS A 119 -9.12 14.38 50.73
C HIS A 119 -10.48 13.87 51.26
N PRO A 120 -10.51 12.79 52.08
CA PRO A 120 -11.75 12.15 52.54
C PRO A 120 -12.62 13.01 53.47
N HIS A 121 -12.09 14.12 54.01
CA HIS A 121 -12.77 14.96 55.02
C HIS A 121 -13.15 16.37 54.56
N ARG A 122 -13.06 16.69 53.26
CA ARG A 122 -13.40 18.04 52.76
C ARG A 122 -14.91 18.30 52.55
N GLY A 123 -15.77 17.36 52.95
CA GLY A 123 -17.22 17.46 52.78
C GLY A 123 -18.04 17.00 53.99
N ALA A 124 -17.54 17.18 55.21
CA ALA A 124 -18.31 17.03 56.45
C ALA A 124 -18.53 18.39 57.11
#